data_AF-A0A847ZTQ5-F1
#
_entry.id   AF-A0A847ZTQ5-F1
#
_cell.length_a   1.000
_cell.length_b   1.000
_cell.length_c   1.000
_cell.angle_alpha   90.00
_cell.angle_beta   90.00
_cell.angle_gamma   90.00
#
_symmetry.space_group_name_H-M   'P 1'
#
loop_
_entity.id
_entity.type
_entity.pdbx_description
1 polymer ?
#
loop_
_entity_poly.entity_id
_entity_poly.type
_entity_poly.pdbx_seq_one_letter_code
_entity_poly.pdbx_strand_id
1 'polypeptide(L)'
;ETLMRAPNAFGPGPACVVCHSSNDPAKSYRGRDLSTCDGIKAGSMEEPKHALFEAGKDPKKAILGRRLRNNRMPLGVQFNVPTDSPQIIAVRDWIQDGAKNDDNFKKNILKLFNTDNTFGENTPACSQCHMSNQEPPSFHELNLTTYEGIMLGADSVAKGVDHATKVIIPGDPGASGVFQHLVEDRMPPGIDPTEDRDHPNTQIMFQWVKQGAQCK
;
A
#
# COMPACT_ATOMS: atom_id res chain seq x y z
N GLU A 1 3.10 -28.04 -1.25
CA GLU A 1 4.00 -26.92 -0.90
C GLU A 1 3.18 -25.72 -0.46
N THR A 2 3.63 -24.96 0.54
CA THR A 2 2.94 -23.73 0.96
C THR A 2 3.27 -22.59 -0.03
N LEU A 3 2.29 -21.73 -0.34
CA LEU A 3 2.47 -20.61 -1.29
C LEU A 3 3.69 -19.73 -0.97
N MET A 4 4.02 -19.55 0.31
CA MET A 4 5.15 -18.72 0.75
C MET A 4 6.54 -19.29 0.37
N ARG A 5 6.62 -20.59 0.08
CA ARG A 5 7.87 -21.29 -0.28
C ARG A 5 8.11 -21.37 -1.78
N ALA A 6 7.08 -21.16 -2.59
CA ALA A 6 7.19 -21.22 -4.04
C ALA A 6 7.61 -19.85 -4.60
N PRO A 7 8.66 -19.76 -5.45
CA PRO A 7 8.89 -18.57 -6.24
C PRO A 7 7.71 -18.36 -7.19
N ASN A 8 7.50 -17.10 -7.58
CA ASN A 8 6.43 -16.69 -8.50
C ASN A 8 4.98 -16.98 -8.01
N ALA A 9 4.77 -17.35 -6.74
CA ALA A 9 3.47 -17.79 -6.24
C ALA A 9 2.37 -16.72 -6.33
N PHE A 10 2.74 -15.44 -6.29
CA PHE A 10 1.81 -14.30 -6.33
C PHE A 10 2.14 -13.32 -7.48
N GLY A 11 2.85 -13.80 -8.50
CA GLY A 11 3.51 -12.99 -9.53
C GLY A 11 5.04 -13.12 -9.46
N PRO A 12 5.78 -12.73 -10.52
CA PRO A 12 7.22 -12.96 -10.65
C PRO A 12 8.06 -12.47 -9.47
N GLY A 13 8.96 -13.33 -9.00
CA GLY A 13 9.96 -13.00 -7.98
C GLY A 13 10.31 -14.16 -7.04
N PRO A 14 11.23 -13.92 -6.09
CA PRO A 14 11.68 -14.93 -5.14
C PRO A 14 10.57 -15.40 -4.21
N ALA A 15 10.73 -16.61 -3.66
CA ALA A 15 9.85 -17.12 -2.63
C ALA A 15 9.92 -16.23 -1.36
N CYS A 16 8.78 -16.00 -0.72
CA CYS A 16 8.67 -15.10 0.43
C CYS A 16 9.59 -15.51 1.59
N VAL A 17 9.72 -16.82 1.83
CA VAL A 17 10.54 -17.36 2.92
C VAL A 17 12.04 -17.09 2.77
N VAL A 18 12.53 -16.72 1.59
CA VAL A 18 13.94 -16.34 1.41
C VAL A 18 14.28 -15.12 2.26
N CYS A 19 13.36 -14.15 2.33
CA CYS A 19 13.52 -12.92 3.10
C CYS A 19 12.78 -12.94 4.45
N HIS A 20 11.81 -13.84 4.61
CA HIS A 20 10.91 -13.91 5.75
C HIS A 20 10.77 -15.33 6.32
N SER A 21 11.80 -15.85 6.98
CA SER A 21 11.85 -17.25 7.49
C SER A 21 12.08 -17.37 9.00
N SER A 22 12.13 -16.25 9.72
CA SER A 22 12.43 -16.26 11.15
C SER A 22 11.80 -15.07 11.87
N ASN A 23 11.53 -15.25 13.16
CA ASN A 23 11.15 -14.16 14.06
C ASN A 23 12.37 -13.36 14.56
N ASP A 24 13.58 -13.78 14.22
CA ASP A 24 14.83 -13.07 14.51
C ASP A 24 15.08 -11.97 13.46
N PRO A 25 15.01 -10.67 13.83
CA PRO A 25 15.18 -9.56 12.88
C PRO A 25 16.60 -9.49 12.28
N ALA A 26 17.60 -10.14 12.89
CA ALA A 26 18.94 -10.22 12.31
C ALA A 26 19.01 -11.19 11.11
N LYS A 27 17.99 -12.05 10.93
CA LYS A 27 17.96 -13.10 9.89
C LYS A 27 16.79 -12.95 8.91
N SER A 28 15.82 -12.12 9.26
CA SER A 28 14.56 -12.00 8.54
C SER A 28 14.07 -10.57 8.59
N TYR A 29 13.75 -10.00 7.43
CA TYR A 29 13.24 -8.63 7.39
C TYR A 29 11.97 -8.51 8.23
N ARG A 30 11.96 -7.49 9.11
CA ARG A 30 10.89 -7.24 10.10
C ARG A 30 10.73 -8.33 11.16
N GLY A 31 11.70 -9.24 11.31
CA GLY A 31 11.58 -10.42 12.15
C GLY A 31 10.31 -11.20 11.82
N ARG A 32 10.02 -11.39 10.53
CA ARG A 32 8.77 -11.98 10.05
C ARG A 32 9.02 -13.42 9.60
N ASP A 33 8.32 -14.39 10.18
CA ASP A 33 8.39 -15.77 9.72
C ASP A 33 7.17 -16.14 8.85
N LEU A 34 7.33 -16.22 7.53
CA LEU A 34 6.29 -16.69 6.61
C LEU A 34 6.42 -18.20 6.31
N SER A 35 7.32 -18.91 6.99
CA SER A 35 7.63 -20.31 6.72
C SER A 35 6.78 -21.30 7.54
N THR A 36 6.13 -20.80 8.60
CA THR A 36 5.25 -21.54 9.52
C THR A 36 3.90 -20.85 9.66
N CYS A 37 2.84 -21.61 9.97
CA CYS A 37 1.51 -21.03 10.18
C CYS A 37 1.47 -20.04 11.34
N ASP A 38 2.09 -20.40 12.48
CA ASP A 38 2.15 -19.52 13.65
C ASP A 38 2.99 -18.27 13.40
N GLY A 39 4.08 -18.37 12.62
CA GLY A 39 4.85 -17.23 12.17
C GLY A 39 4.02 -16.27 11.31
N ILE A 40 3.28 -16.79 10.33
CA ILE A 40 2.40 -15.99 9.47
C ILE A 40 1.37 -15.22 10.30
N LYS A 41 0.81 -15.86 11.34
CA LYS A 41 -0.15 -15.25 12.27
C LYS A 41 0.49 -14.25 13.22
N ALA A 42 1.72 -14.48 13.68
CA ALA A 42 2.47 -13.57 14.54
C ALA A 42 2.81 -12.26 13.81
N GLY A 43 3.13 -12.34 12.52
CA GLY A 43 3.41 -11.19 11.66
C GLY A 43 4.82 -10.64 11.84
N SER A 44 4.94 -9.32 11.97
CA SER A 44 6.24 -8.65 12.15
C SER A 44 6.60 -8.61 13.65
N MET A 45 7.75 -9.20 14.02
CA MET A 45 8.21 -9.26 15.42
C MET A 45 9.26 -8.21 15.77
N GLU A 46 9.84 -7.53 14.79
CA GLU A 46 10.65 -6.33 15.01
C GLU A 46 9.76 -5.13 15.36
N GLU A 47 10.20 -4.26 16.28
CA GLU A 47 9.42 -3.06 16.63
C GLU A 47 9.32 -2.10 15.42
N PRO A 48 8.18 -1.40 15.24
CA PRO A 48 6.90 -1.64 15.92
C PRO A 48 6.28 -2.98 15.49
N LYS A 49 5.96 -3.84 16.46
CA LYS A 49 5.33 -5.14 16.19
C LYS A 49 3.91 -4.97 15.65
N HIS A 50 3.54 -5.80 14.68
CA HIS A 50 2.19 -5.78 14.12
C HIS A 50 1.86 -7.06 13.36
N ALA A 51 0.59 -7.47 13.46
CA ALA A 51 0.04 -8.56 12.66
C ALA A 51 -0.12 -8.13 11.19
N LEU A 52 -0.07 -9.09 10.26
CA LEU A 52 -0.28 -8.81 8.84
C LEU A 52 -1.75 -8.81 8.44
N PHE A 53 -2.56 -9.51 9.22
CA PHE A 53 -4.01 -9.66 9.07
C PHE A 53 -4.60 -10.09 10.41
N GLU A 54 -5.93 -10.09 10.49
CA GLU A 54 -6.67 -10.68 11.60
C GLU A 54 -7.42 -11.93 11.11
N ALA A 55 -7.27 -13.05 11.82
CA ALA A 55 -7.92 -14.30 11.45
C ALA A 55 -9.45 -14.16 11.49
N GLY A 56 -10.13 -14.68 10.47
CA GLY A 56 -11.59 -14.57 10.31
C GLY A 56 -12.07 -13.26 9.68
N LYS A 57 -11.18 -12.28 9.43
CA LYS A 57 -11.53 -11.02 8.75
C LYS A 57 -11.04 -11.01 7.31
N ASP A 58 -11.65 -10.17 6.48
CA ASP A 58 -11.19 -9.94 5.10
C ASP A 58 -9.84 -9.19 5.12
N PRO A 59 -8.74 -9.81 4.64
CA PRO A 59 -7.41 -9.22 4.68
C PRO A 59 -7.13 -8.29 3.50
N LYS A 60 -8.09 -8.06 2.58
CA LYS A 60 -7.87 -7.27 1.36
C LYS A 60 -7.26 -5.90 1.63
N LYS A 61 -7.66 -5.24 2.72
CA LYS A 61 -7.12 -3.95 3.17
C LYS A 61 -6.10 -4.05 4.31
N ALA A 62 -5.85 -5.24 4.84
CA ALA A 62 -4.81 -5.47 5.84
C ALA A 62 -3.41 -5.43 5.21
N ILE A 63 -2.35 -5.39 6.03
CA ILE A 63 -0.96 -5.28 5.55
C ILE A 63 -0.61 -6.40 4.56
N LEU A 64 -1.04 -7.64 4.83
CA LEU A 64 -0.85 -8.76 3.90
C LEU A 64 -1.44 -8.46 2.51
N GLY A 65 -2.70 -8.01 2.48
CA GLY A 65 -3.39 -7.73 1.23
C GLY A 65 -2.81 -6.54 0.49
N ARG A 66 -2.46 -5.46 1.21
CA ARG A 66 -1.83 -4.29 0.59
C ARG A 66 -0.46 -4.62 0.00
N ARG A 67 0.39 -5.34 0.74
CA ARG A 67 1.72 -5.74 0.24
C ARG A 67 1.67 -6.65 -0.98
N LEU A 68 0.64 -7.48 -1.15
CA LEU A 68 0.50 -8.33 -2.34
C LEU A 68 -0.14 -7.61 -3.54
N ARG A 69 -1.01 -6.62 -3.30
CA ARG A 69 -1.90 -6.05 -4.33
C ARG A 69 -1.64 -4.60 -4.70
N ASN A 70 -1.11 -3.81 -3.78
CA ASN A 70 -0.97 -2.37 -3.98
C ASN A 70 0.42 -2.08 -4.53
N ASN A 71 0.46 -1.51 -5.73
CA ASN A 71 1.69 -0.94 -6.26
C ASN A 71 2.05 0.31 -5.45
N ARG A 72 3.33 0.47 -5.13
CA ARG A 72 3.83 1.73 -4.58
C ARG A 72 3.61 2.86 -5.57
N MET A 73 3.32 4.05 -5.04
CA MET A 73 3.15 5.27 -5.81
C MET A 73 4.32 6.24 -5.57
N PRO A 74 4.70 7.04 -6.59
CA PRO A 74 4.18 7.04 -7.97
C PRO A 74 4.48 5.72 -8.70
N LEU A 75 3.58 5.31 -9.60
CA LEU A 75 3.60 3.98 -10.22
C LEU A 75 4.96 3.73 -10.90
N GLY A 76 5.61 2.62 -10.54
CA GLY A 76 6.92 2.25 -11.09
C GLY A 76 8.12 2.81 -10.31
N VAL A 77 7.91 3.54 -9.21
CA VAL A 77 9.01 3.92 -8.31
C VAL A 77 9.74 2.68 -7.79
N GLN A 78 11.07 2.73 -7.77
CA GLN A 78 11.90 1.60 -7.37
C GLN A 78 11.91 1.40 -5.86
N PHE A 79 12.02 0.14 -5.41
CA PHE A 79 11.96 -0.21 -3.99
C PHE A 79 13.15 0.28 -3.15
N ASN A 80 14.25 0.64 -3.79
CA ASN A 80 15.43 1.23 -3.14
C ASN A 80 15.26 2.73 -2.85
N VAL A 81 14.20 3.37 -3.34
CA VAL A 81 13.87 4.77 -3.03
C VAL A 81 13.35 4.85 -1.59
N PRO A 82 13.87 5.75 -0.74
CA PRO A 82 13.46 5.88 0.66
C PRO A 82 11.95 6.08 0.84
N THR A 83 11.40 5.50 1.91
CA THR A 83 9.96 5.59 2.27
C THR A 83 9.70 6.58 3.41
N ASP A 84 10.71 7.33 3.81
CA ASP A 84 10.73 8.29 4.92
C ASP A 84 11.37 9.63 4.50
N SER A 85 11.33 9.96 3.21
CA SER A 85 11.83 11.25 2.72
C SER A 85 11.06 12.43 3.35
N PRO A 86 11.66 13.65 3.39
CA PRO A 86 10.98 14.82 3.94
C PRO A 86 9.60 15.10 3.31
N GLN A 87 9.42 14.77 2.03
CA GLN A 87 8.16 14.94 1.30
C GLN A 87 7.11 13.93 1.77
N ILE A 88 7.49 12.67 1.99
CA ILE A 88 6.58 11.65 2.53
C ILE A 88 6.20 11.99 3.98
N ILE A 89 7.17 12.44 4.78
CA ILE A 89 6.95 12.90 6.15
C ILE A 89 5.99 14.09 6.17
N ALA A 90 6.15 15.06 5.27
CA ALA A 90 5.25 16.21 5.19
C ALA A 90 3.78 15.79 4.88
N VAL A 91 3.57 14.82 3.99
CA VAL A 91 2.23 14.27 3.72
C VAL A 91 1.69 13.54 4.94
N ARG A 92 2.51 12.70 5.60
CA ARG A 92 2.15 12.00 6.84
C ARG A 92 1.67 12.97 7.91
N ASP A 93 2.46 14.02 8.17
CA ASP A 93 2.20 14.97 9.24
C ASP A 93 0.98 15.83 8.93
N TRP A 94 0.80 16.25 7.67
CA TRP A 94 -0.44 16.92 7.25
C TRP A 94 -1.68 16.04 7.48
N ILE A 95 -1.63 14.74 7.16
CA ILE A 95 -2.73 13.81 7.44
C ILE A 95 -2.95 13.71 8.95
N GLN A 96 -1.88 13.52 9.71
CA GLN A 96 -1.92 13.39 11.17
C GLN A 96 -2.54 14.62 11.84
N ASP A 97 -2.30 15.80 11.30
CA ASP A 97 -2.83 17.09 11.79
C ASP A 97 -4.28 17.38 11.36
N GLY A 98 -4.96 16.38 10.79
CA GLY A 98 -6.36 16.44 10.38
C GLY A 98 -6.57 16.86 8.94
N ALA A 99 -5.54 16.78 8.09
CA ALA A 99 -5.62 17.00 6.65
C ALA A 99 -6.35 18.29 6.26
N LYS A 100 -5.99 19.43 6.86
CA LYS A 100 -6.71 20.70 6.70
C LYS A 100 -6.44 21.38 5.36
N ASN A 101 -7.43 22.12 4.82
CA ASN A 101 -7.27 22.98 3.63
C ASN A 101 -6.74 24.37 3.99
N ASP A 102 -5.56 24.42 4.58
CA ASP A 102 -4.92 25.66 5.02
C ASP A 102 -3.81 26.13 4.06
N ASP A 103 -3.13 27.21 4.44
CA ASP A 103 -2.01 27.77 3.69
C ASP A 103 -0.85 26.78 3.53
N ASN A 104 -0.62 25.92 4.53
CA ASN A 104 0.41 24.90 4.45
C ASN A 104 0.03 23.85 3.39
N PHE A 105 -1.23 23.39 3.38
CA PHE A 105 -1.69 22.49 2.33
C PHE A 105 -1.50 23.10 0.93
N LYS A 106 -2.00 24.32 0.70
CA LYS A 106 -1.97 24.97 -0.61
C LYS A 106 -0.55 25.26 -1.11
N LYS A 107 0.35 25.69 -0.23
CA LYS A 107 1.73 26.11 -0.59
C LYS A 107 2.73 24.96 -0.57
N ASN A 108 2.53 23.96 0.29
CA ASN A 108 3.54 22.95 0.58
C ASN A 108 3.12 21.53 0.24
N ILE A 109 1.87 21.14 0.53
CA ILE A 109 1.45 19.73 0.36
C ILE A 109 0.90 19.49 -1.05
N LEU A 110 0.02 20.36 -1.55
CA LEU A 110 -0.61 20.18 -2.86
C LEU A 110 0.42 20.14 -3.99
N LYS A 111 1.49 20.94 -3.91
CA LYS A 111 2.56 20.92 -4.91
C LYS A 111 3.27 19.56 -5.01
N LEU A 112 3.31 18.77 -3.93
CA LEU A 112 3.99 17.47 -3.92
C LEU A 112 3.31 16.47 -4.87
N PHE A 113 1.98 16.55 -5.00
CA PHE A 113 1.22 15.71 -5.93
C PHE A 113 1.30 16.19 -7.38
N ASN A 114 1.81 17.40 -7.61
CA ASN A 114 1.78 18.09 -8.90
C ASN A 114 3.20 18.40 -9.45
N THR A 115 4.24 17.84 -8.83
CA THR A 115 5.64 18.09 -9.22
C THR A 115 6.33 16.75 -9.48
N ASP A 116 6.92 16.61 -10.66
CA ASP A 116 7.73 15.45 -11.02
C ASP A 116 8.91 15.29 -10.05
N ASN A 117 9.40 14.06 -9.92
CA ASN A 117 10.56 13.71 -9.10
C ASN A 117 10.41 13.95 -7.59
N THR A 118 9.21 14.28 -7.10
CA THR A 118 8.97 14.58 -5.68
C THR A 118 9.23 13.39 -4.77
N PHE A 119 8.85 12.20 -5.20
CA PHE A 119 8.88 10.97 -4.40
C PHE A 119 9.89 9.94 -4.92
N GLY A 120 10.76 10.32 -5.86
CA GLY A 120 11.80 9.49 -6.45
C GLY A 120 12.29 10.07 -7.77
N GLU A 121 13.56 9.87 -8.12
CA GLU A 121 14.11 10.38 -9.38
C GLU A 121 13.43 9.74 -10.61
N ASN A 122 13.25 10.53 -11.67
CA ASN A 122 12.60 10.16 -12.92
C ASN A 122 11.17 9.62 -12.74
N THR A 123 10.44 10.13 -11.76
CA THR A 123 9.04 9.73 -11.51
C THR A 123 8.07 10.85 -11.88
N PRO A 124 6.90 10.52 -12.46
CA PRO A 124 5.91 11.53 -12.84
C PRO A 124 5.20 12.10 -11.62
N ALA A 125 4.71 13.34 -11.73
CA ALA A 125 3.74 13.91 -10.81
C ALA A 125 2.48 13.04 -10.74
N CYS A 126 1.89 12.94 -9.55
CA CYS A 126 0.70 12.13 -9.32
C CYS A 126 -0.48 12.57 -10.19
N SER A 127 -0.60 13.89 -10.43
CA SER A 127 -1.64 14.47 -11.28
C SER A 127 -1.52 14.14 -12.77
N GLN A 128 -0.42 13.57 -13.25
CA GLN A 128 -0.36 13.08 -14.64
C GLN A 128 -1.31 11.89 -14.87
N CYS A 129 -1.62 11.12 -13.82
CA CYS A 129 -2.54 9.98 -13.86
C CYS A 129 -3.83 10.21 -13.05
N HIS A 130 -3.83 11.17 -12.12
CA HIS A 130 -4.92 11.45 -11.20
C HIS A 130 -5.35 12.93 -11.25
N MET A 131 -6.06 13.32 -12.31
CA MET A 131 -6.36 14.73 -12.63
C MET A 131 -7.84 15.11 -12.57
N SER A 132 -8.74 14.12 -12.49
CA SER A 132 -10.19 14.32 -12.60
C SER A 132 -10.94 13.15 -11.96
N ASN A 133 -12.25 13.32 -11.74
CA ASN A 133 -13.11 12.27 -11.20
C ASN A 133 -13.82 11.47 -12.30
N GLN A 134 -13.17 11.28 -13.44
CA GLN A 134 -13.72 10.54 -14.58
C GLN A 134 -12.70 9.54 -15.11
N GLU A 135 -13.15 8.30 -15.31
CA GLU A 135 -12.44 7.27 -16.05
C GLU A 135 -13.01 7.14 -17.47
N PRO A 136 -12.16 7.06 -18.51
CA PRO A 136 -10.81 7.63 -18.63
C PRO A 136 -10.84 9.19 -18.68
N PRO A 137 -9.74 9.92 -18.40
CA PRO A 137 -8.35 9.45 -18.34
C PRO A 137 -7.78 9.22 -16.92
N SER A 138 -8.49 9.59 -15.85
CA SER A 138 -7.93 9.53 -14.49
C SER A 138 -8.16 8.17 -13.86
N PHE A 139 -7.08 7.48 -13.52
CA PHE A 139 -7.16 6.15 -12.91
C PHE A 139 -7.87 6.21 -11.55
N HIS A 140 -8.77 5.25 -11.34
CA HIS A 140 -9.65 5.16 -10.18
C HIS A 140 -10.47 6.41 -9.92
N GLU A 141 -10.75 7.21 -10.96
CA GLU A 141 -11.53 8.45 -10.86
C GLU A 141 -11.00 9.38 -9.75
N LEU A 142 -9.70 9.30 -9.49
CA LEU A 142 -9.03 10.01 -8.41
C LEU A 142 -8.47 11.33 -8.95
N ASN A 143 -8.73 12.41 -8.21
CA ASN A 143 -8.24 13.73 -8.53
C ASN A 143 -7.31 14.25 -7.43
N LEU A 144 -6.02 14.40 -7.73
CA LEU A 144 -5.01 14.90 -6.79
C LEU A 144 -4.59 16.36 -7.06
N THR A 145 -5.34 17.08 -7.91
CA THR A 145 -5.02 18.47 -8.30
C THR A 145 -5.61 19.52 -7.36
N THR A 146 -6.57 19.15 -6.51
CA THR A 146 -7.27 20.05 -5.58
C THR A 146 -7.49 19.38 -4.23
N TYR A 147 -7.72 20.18 -3.19
CA TYR A 147 -8.08 19.65 -1.87
C TYR A 147 -9.35 18.81 -1.93
N GLU A 148 -10.39 19.35 -2.56
CA GLU A 148 -11.70 18.73 -2.65
C GLU A 148 -11.64 17.39 -3.39
N GLY A 149 -10.84 17.31 -4.47
CA GLY A 149 -10.59 16.05 -5.18
C GLY A 149 -9.90 14.99 -4.32
N ILE A 150 -8.85 15.39 -3.57
CA ILE A 150 -8.12 14.48 -2.68
C ILE A 150 -9.04 13.94 -1.58
N MET A 151 -9.85 14.82 -0.98
CA MET A 151 -10.76 14.46 0.11
C MET A 151 -12.03 13.73 -0.36
N LEU A 152 -12.43 13.91 -1.62
CA LEU A 152 -13.48 13.11 -2.25
C LEU A 152 -13.05 11.64 -2.32
N GLY A 153 -11.85 11.40 -2.87
CA GLY A 153 -11.27 10.07 -3.02
C GLY A 153 -11.45 9.48 -4.42
N ALA A 154 -11.42 8.15 -4.48
CA ALA A 154 -11.45 7.38 -5.72
C ALA A 154 -12.81 6.69 -5.96
N ASP A 155 -13.05 6.22 -7.18
CA ASP A 155 -14.23 5.45 -7.61
C ASP A 155 -15.59 6.17 -7.36
N SER A 156 -15.60 7.50 -7.34
CA SER A 156 -16.76 8.33 -6.98
C SER A 156 -17.90 8.34 -8.03
N VAL A 157 -17.61 8.03 -9.28
CA VAL A 157 -18.60 7.86 -10.35
C VAL A 157 -19.04 6.40 -10.40
N ALA A 158 -18.11 5.45 -10.49
CA ALA A 158 -18.42 4.03 -10.62
C ALA A 158 -19.17 3.44 -9.41
N LYS A 159 -18.83 3.86 -8.19
CA LYS A 159 -19.49 3.39 -6.94
C LYS A 159 -20.48 4.41 -6.37
N GLY A 160 -20.51 5.62 -6.93
CA GLY A 160 -21.24 6.75 -6.38
C GLY A 160 -20.43 7.52 -5.33
N VAL A 161 -20.70 8.82 -5.23
CA VAL A 161 -19.94 9.78 -4.41
C VAL A 161 -19.90 9.38 -2.93
N ASP A 162 -21.02 8.88 -2.41
CA ASP A 162 -21.16 8.47 -1.00
C ASP A 162 -20.44 7.13 -0.69
N HIS A 163 -20.07 6.37 -1.72
CA HIS A 163 -19.32 5.12 -1.59
C HIS A 163 -17.92 5.19 -2.19
N ALA A 164 -17.45 6.41 -2.50
CA ALA A 164 -16.11 6.67 -2.95
C ALA A 164 -15.09 6.10 -1.95
N THR A 165 -14.03 5.51 -2.48
CA THR A 165 -12.91 5.01 -1.68
C THR A 165 -12.16 6.21 -1.11
N LYS A 166 -12.31 6.48 0.19
CA LYS A 166 -11.53 7.51 0.89
C LYS A 166 -10.05 7.16 0.86
N VAL A 167 -9.25 8.08 0.34
CA VAL A 167 -7.79 7.93 0.21
C VAL A 167 -7.02 8.70 1.29
N ILE A 168 -7.67 9.67 1.93
CA ILE A 168 -7.20 10.36 3.14
C ILE A 168 -8.21 10.11 4.26
N ILE A 169 -7.70 9.67 5.40
CA ILE A 169 -8.42 9.56 6.67
C ILE A 169 -7.78 10.58 7.63
N PRO A 170 -8.41 11.76 7.82
CA PRO A 170 -7.85 12.80 8.69
C PRO A 170 -7.52 12.27 10.09
N GLY A 171 -6.30 12.53 10.55
CA GLY A 171 -5.79 12.07 11.85
C GLY A 171 -5.21 10.66 11.85
N ASP A 172 -5.32 9.90 10.75
CA ASP A 172 -4.81 8.52 10.66
C ASP A 172 -4.05 8.27 9.33
N PRO A 173 -2.75 8.57 9.30
CA PRO A 173 -1.90 8.24 8.16
C PRO A 173 -1.87 6.73 7.86
N GLY A 174 -1.91 5.89 8.90
CA GLY A 174 -1.84 4.42 8.77
C GLY A 174 -3.06 3.82 8.05
N ALA A 175 -4.23 4.45 8.18
CA ALA A 175 -5.45 4.09 7.46
C ALA A 175 -5.61 4.80 6.10
N SER A 176 -4.79 5.80 5.80
CA SER A 176 -4.89 6.62 4.59
C SER A 176 -4.25 5.93 3.39
N GLY A 177 -5.05 5.65 2.36
CA GLY A 177 -4.59 5.01 1.12
C GLY A 177 -3.43 5.76 0.44
N VAL A 178 -3.44 7.09 0.42
CA VAL A 178 -2.31 7.88 -0.14
C VAL A 178 -1.00 7.54 0.58
N PHE A 179 -1.00 7.58 1.91
CA PHE A 179 0.21 7.33 2.68
C PHE A 179 0.67 5.86 2.56
N GLN A 180 -0.27 4.91 2.62
CA GLN A 180 0.02 3.49 2.39
C GLN A 180 0.71 3.28 1.03
N HIS A 181 0.17 3.86 -0.05
CA HIS A 181 0.76 3.73 -1.38
C HIS A 181 2.13 4.42 -1.50
N LEU A 182 2.44 5.47 -0.74
CA LEU A 182 3.76 6.12 -0.78
C LEU A 182 4.86 5.28 -0.11
N VAL A 183 4.51 4.53 0.95
CA VAL A 183 5.49 3.87 1.84
C VAL A 183 5.52 2.35 1.74
N GLU A 184 4.55 1.74 1.06
CA GLU A 184 4.45 0.28 0.93
C GLU A 184 4.89 -0.18 -0.46
N ASP A 185 6.13 -0.67 -0.57
CA ASP A 185 6.54 -1.47 -1.72
C ASP A 185 5.70 -2.76 -1.83
N ARG A 186 5.26 -3.04 -3.07
CA ARG A 186 4.60 -4.31 -3.42
C ARG A 186 5.60 -5.45 -3.27
N MET A 187 5.11 -6.59 -2.83
CA MET A 187 5.87 -7.82 -2.64
C MET A 187 5.57 -8.81 -3.78
N PRO A 188 6.59 -9.55 -4.25
CA PRO A 188 8.00 -9.44 -3.86
C PRO A 188 8.65 -8.12 -4.35
N PRO A 189 9.72 -7.63 -3.69
CA PRO A 189 10.36 -6.37 -4.09
C PRO A 189 10.75 -6.36 -5.57
N GLY A 190 10.39 -5.31 -6.30
CA GLY A 190 10.69 -5.17 -7.72
C GLY A 190 9.72 -5.90 -8.66
N ILE A 191 8.63 -6.49 -8.16
CA ILE A 191 7.55 -7.01 -9.01
C ILE A 191 7.01 -5.90 -9.93
N ASP A 192 6.77 -6.24 -11.20
CA ASP A 192 6.28 -5.29 -12.20
C ASP A 192 4.87 -4.78 -11.82
N PRO A 193 4.58 -3.47 -11.91
CA PRO A 193 3.28 -2.93 -11.53
C PRO A 193 2.10 -3.44 -12.37
N THR A 194 2.35 -3.97 -13.57
CA THR A 194 1.34 -4.54 -14.47
C THR A 194 0.93 -5.97 -14.08
N GLU A 195 1.68 -6.62 -13.19
CA GLU A 195 1.35 -7.96 -12.68
C GLU A 195 0.02 -7.98 -11.96
N ASP A 196 -0.73 -9.06 -12.17
CA ASP A 196 -2.12 -9.20 -11.73
C ASP A 196 -2.28 -8.94 -10.22
N ARG A 197 -3.07 -7.92 -9.89
CA ARG A 197 -3.36 -7.51 -8.51
C ARG A 197 -4.38 -8.42 -7.83
N ASP A 198 -5.08 -9.25 -8.59
CA ASP A 198 -6.12 -10.17 -8.11
C ASP A 198 -5.79 -11.64 -8.41
N HIS A 199 -4.48 -11.96 -8.49
CA HIS A 199 -3.94 -13.29 -8.75
C HIS A 199 -4.67 -14.39 -7.95
N PRO A 200 -5.00 -15.56 -8.55
CA PRO A 200 -5.78 -16.61 -7.88
C PRO A 200 -5.20 -17.06 -6.53
N ASN A 201 -3.88 -17.20 -6.42
CA ASN A 201 -3.23 -17.56 -5.15
C ASN A 201 -3.40 -16.49 -4.07
N THR A 202 -3.48 -15.21 -4.43
CA THR A 202 -3.81 -14.12 -3.49
C THR A 202 -5.22 -14.30 -2.95
N GLN A 203 -6.19 -14.65 -3.81
CA GLN A 203 -7.57 -14.91 -3.38
C GLN A 203 -7.68 -16.16 -2.50
N ILE A 204 -6.92 -17.22 -2.81
CA ILE A 204 -6.83 -18.42 -1.97
C ILE A 204 -6.26 -18.07 -0.59
N MET A 205 -5.17 -17.29 -0.54
CA MET A 205 -4.60 -16.82 0.71
C MET A 205 -5.61 -16.01 1.53
N PHE A 206 -6.37 -15.11 0.88
CA PHE A 206 -7.40 -14.33 1.54
C PHE A 206 -8.52 -15.20 2.08
N GLN A 207 -8.92 -16.23 1.32
CA GLN A 207 -9.91 -17.20 1.76
C GLN A 207 -9.45 -17.98 2.99
N TRP A 208 -8.19 -18.42 3.02
CA TRP A 208 -7.61 -19.09 4.17
C TRP A 208 -7.64 -18.21 5.43
N VAL A 209 -7.29 -16.91 5.35
CA VAL A 209 -7.41 -16.05 6.55
C VAL A 209 -8.87 -15.81 6.94
N LYS A 210 -9.79 -15.63 5.99
CA LYS A 210 -11.24 -15.52 6.27
C LYS A 210 -11.81 -16.77 6.94
N GLN A 211 -11.24 -17.95 6.68
CA GLN A 211 -11.58 -19.22 7.33
C GLN A 211 -10.93 -19.40 8.71
N GLY A 212 -10.26 -18.37 9.24
CA GLY A 212 -9.66 -18.38 10.56
C GLY A 212 -8.17 -18.74 10.59
N ALA A 213 -7.51 -18.75 9.43
CA ALA A 213 -6.06 -18.98 9.32
C ALA A 213 -5.62 -20.28 10.05
N GLN A 214 -6.32 -21.38 9.76
CA GLN A 214 -6.07 -22.67 10.42
C GLN A 214 -4.73 -23.27 9.99
N CYS A 215 -4.04 -23.92 10.94
CA CYS A 215 -2.71 -24.51 10.72
C CYS A 215 -2.74 -25.99 10.33
N LYS A 216 -3.90 -26.50 9.90
CA LYS A 216 -4.12 -27.91 9.56
C LYS A 216 -4.72 -28.01 8.17
#